data_AF-A0A7V2KR63-F1
#
_entry.id   AF-A0A7V2KR63-F1
#
_cell.length_a   1.000
_cell.length_b   1.000
_cell.length_c   1.000
_cell.angle_alpha   90.00
_cell.angle_beta   90.00
_cell.angle_gamma   90.00
#
_symmetry.space_group_name_H-M   'P 1'
#
loop_
_entity.id
_entity.type
_entity.pdbx_description
1 polymer ?
#
loop_
_entity_poly.entity_id
_entity_poly.type
_entity_poly.pdbx_seq_one_letter_code
_entity_poly.pdbx_strand_id
1 'polypeptide(L)'
;MVIDKKHSSYLPRVGLYLGVLGGVSLLVFVFIFQEDWIKRYPLMIAMIPILLVALLILKRLPLVGGSLLVVLGITSLILDIYFSVGYPGQIAGRGLGYTVVFISLPLAASGALYILWARKRRKLTGRGG
;
A
#
# COMPACT_ATOMS: atom_id res chain seq x y z
N MET A 1 25.94 15.97 28.60
CA MET A 1 26.12 15.69 27.15
C MET A 1 25.02 14.72 26.71
N VAL A 2 23.88 15.26 26.26
CA VAL A 2 22.75 14.45 25.78
C VAL A 2 23.19 13.85 24.45
N ILE A 3 23.52 12.56 24.44
CA ILE A 3 23.82 11.83 23.22
C ILE A 3 22.51 11.71 22.46
N ASP A 4 22.25 12.71 21.62
CA ASP A 4 21.16 12.74 20.66
C ASP A 4 21.42 11.63 19.65
N LYS A 5 20.99 10.41 19.97
CA LYS A 5 20.99 9.27 19.05
C LYS A 5 19.98 9.56 17.96
N LYS A 6 20.42 10.37 16.99
CA LYS A 6 19.81 10.60 15.68
C LYS A 6 19.92 9.33 14.83
N HIS A 7 19.43 8.20 15.35
CA HIS A 7 19.13 7.04 14.52
C HIS A 7 17.91 7.41 13.69
N SER A 8 18.17 8.04 12.54
CA SER A 8 17.23 8.13 11.42
C SER A 8 16.73 6.71 11.18
N SER A 9 15.55 6.37 11.71
CA SER A 9 14.99 5.04 11.58
C SER A 9 14.91 4.70 10.10
N TYR A 10 15.49 3.58 9.72
CA TYR A 10 15.49 3.09 8.34
C TYR A 10 14.08 2.68 7.88
N LEU A 11 13.21 2.34 8.85
CA LEU A 11 11.82 1.89 8.66
C LEU A 11 10.97 2.79 7.74
N PRO A 12 10.86 4.12 7.95
CA PRO A 12 10.10 4.98 7.05
C PRO A 12 10.65 5.02 5.63
N ARG A 13 11.97 4.88 5.42
CA ARG A 13 12.53 4.84 4.05
C ARG A 13 12.14 3.55 3.35
N VAL A 14 12.29 2.40 4.01
CA VAL A 14 11.88 1.10 3.47
C VAL A 14 10.38 1.09 3.21
N GLY A 15 9.58 1.58 4.16
CA GLY A 15 8.14 1.69 3.99
C GLY A 15 7.78 2.52 2.75
N LEU A 16 8.46 3.65 2.53
CA LEU A 16 8.20 4.48 1.36
C LEU A 16 8.53 3.73 0.06
N TYR A 17 9.68 3.07 -0.03
CA TYR A 17 10.06 2.30 -1.21
C TYR A 17 9.09 1.16 -1.50
N LEU A 18 8.63 0.43 -0.47
CA LEU A 18 7.62 -0.63 -0.63
C LEU A 18 6.27 -0.05 -1.10
N GLY A 19 5.88 1.11 -0.57
CA GLY A 19 4.65 1.79 -0.97
C GLY A 19 4.70 2.28 -2.42
N VAL A 20 5.85 2.82 -2.85
CA VAL A 20 6.08 3.22 -4.24
C VAL A 20 6.09 2.00 -5.16
N LEU A 21 6.76 0.91 -4.76
CA LEU A 21 6.81 -0.33 -5.55
C LEU A 21 5.40 -0.91 -5.72
N GLY A 22 4.64 -1.04 -4.63
CA GLY A 22 3.24 -1.47 -4.69
C GLY A 22 2.36 -0.53 -5.52
N GLY A 23 2.64 0.76 -5.49
CA GLY A 23 1.95 1.75 -6.29
C GLY A 23 2.23 1.65 -7.79
N VAL A 24 3.49 1.46 -8.17
CA VAL A 24 3.89 1.23 -9.58
C VAL A 24 3.28 -0.08 -10.09
N SER A 25 3.31 -1.14 -9.28
CA SER A 25 2.67 -2.41 -9.62
C SER A 25 1.16 -2.27 -9.77
N LEU A 26 0.49 -1.47 -8.94
CA LEU A 26 -0.94 -1.15 -9.11
C LEU A 26 -1.20 -0.43 -10.44
N LEU A 27 -0.34 0.51 -10.85
CA LEU A 27 -0.49 1.18 -12.14
C LEU A 27 -0.36 0.19 -13.30
N VAL A 28 0.66 -0.68 -13.27
CA VAL A 28 0.83 -1.73 -14.29
C VAL A 28 -0.39 -2.65 -14.33
N PHE A 29 -0.90 -3.03 -13.16
CA PHE A 29 -2.12 -3.82 -13.04
C PHE A 29 -3.33 -3.13 -13.69
N VAL A 30 -3.55 -1.85 -13.41
CA VAL A 30 -4.62 -1.04 -14.03
C VAL A 30 -4.47 -1.01 -15.56
N PHE A 31 -3.24 -0.86 -16.08
CA PHE A 31 -2.99 -0.85 -17.53
C PHE A 31 -3.32 -2.19 -18.20
N ILE A 32 -2.99 -3.32 -17.55
CA ILE A 32 -3.29 -4.65 -18.10
C ILE A 32 -4.79 -4.88 -18.24
N PHE A 33 -5.59 -4.35 -17.32
CA PHE A 33 -7.05 -4.48 -17.32
C PHE A 33 -7.78 -3.29 -17.95
N GLN A 34 -7.07 -2.45 -18.74
CA GLN A 34 -7.70 -1.33 -19.44
C GLN A 34 -8.75 -1.79 -20.46
N GLU A 35 -8.51 -2.94 -21.10
CA GLU A 35 -9.46 -3.54 -22.04
C GLU A 35 -10.54 -4.37 -21.34
N ASP A 36 -10.67 -4.33 -20.02
CA ASP A 36 -11.63 -5.17 -19.27
C ASP A 36 -13.02 -4.49 -19.16
N TRP A 37 -14.03 -5.08 -19.81
CA TRP A 37 -15.33 -4.46 -20.14
C TRP A 37 -16.31 -4.39 -18.94
N ILE A 38 -15.87 -4.85 -17.76
CA ILE A 38 -16.73 -5.21 -16.60
C ILE A 38 -16.84 -4.06 -15.59
N LYS A 39 -16.52 -2.82 -15.97
CA LYS A 39 -16.45 -1.68 -15.03
C LYS A 39 -15.42 -1.85 -13.89
N ARG A 40 -14.49 -2.81 -14.00
CA ARG A 40 -13.35 -2.99 -13.07
C ARG A 40 -12.36 -1.84 -13.18
N TYR A 41 -12.05 -1.46 -14.40
CA TYR A 41 -11.11 -0.38 -14.72
C TYR A 41 -11.46 0.95 -14.03
N PRO A 42 -12.71 1.46 -14.03
CA PRO A 42 -13.12 2.62 -13.24
C PRO A 42 -12.80 2.52 -11.74
N LEU A 43 -13.05 1.37 -11.11
CA LEU A 43 -12.76 1.15 -9.69
C LEU A 43 -11.24 1.18 -9.44
N MET A 44 -10.46 0.53 -10.30
CA MET A 44 -9.01 0.46 -10.15
C MET A 44 -8.34 1.81 -10.42
N ILE A 45 -8.86 2.61 -11.36
CA ILE A 45 -8.43 4.01 -11.56
C ILE A 45 -8.70 4.85 -10.31
N ALA A 46 -9.88 4.71 -9.69
CA ALA A 46 -10.23 5.47 -8.49
C ALA A 46 -9.28 5.19 -7.30
N MET A 47 -8.58 4.04 -7.30
CA MET A 47 -7.57 3.71 -6.30
C MET A 47 -6.25 4.48 -6.49
N ILE A 48 -5.94 4.95 -7.70
CA ILE A 48 -4.68 5.66 -8.00
C ILE A 48 -4.58 6.99 -7.23
N PRO A 49 -5.60 7.89 -7.24
CA PRO A 49 -5.57 9.09 -6.42
C PRO A 49 -5.44 8.78 -4.92
N ILE A 50 -6.11 7.73 -4.44
CA ILE A 50 -6.08 7.34 -3.01
C ILE A 50 -4.67 6.92 -2.61
N LEU A 51 -4.00 6.11 -3.44
CA LEU A 51 -2.61 5.71 -3.26
C LEU A 51 -1.69 6.94 -3.18
N LEU A 52 -1.81 7.89 -4.11
CA LEU A 52 -0.99 9.09 -4.14
C LEU A 52 -1.20 9.94 -2.88
N VAL A 53 -2.46 10.15 -2.47
CA VAL A 53 -2.79 10.86 -1.23
C VAL A 53 -2.19 10.15 -0.03
N ALA A 54 -2.33 8.82 0.06
CA ALA A 54 -1.78 8.03 1.17
C ALA A 54 -0.25 8.17 1.28
N LEU A 55 0.47 8.12 0.14
CA LEU A 55 1.92 8.29 0.10
C LEU A 55 2.36 9.73 0.45
N LEU A 56 1.60 10.75 0.05
CA LEU A 56 1.89 12.15 0.37
C LEU A 56 1.70 12.44 1.86
N ILE A 57 0.58 11.98 2.44
CA ILE A 57 0.29 12.21 3.86
C ILE A 57 1.12 11.33 4.79
N LEU A 58 1.75 10.26 4.29
CA LEU A 58 2.57 9.31 5.04
C LEU A 58 3.63 9.99 5.92
N LYS A 59 4.20 11.11 5.46
CA LYS A 59 5.19 11.91 6.21
C LYS A 59 4.56 12.78 7.31
N ARG A 60 3.35 13.29 7.10
CA ARG A 60 2.67 14.22 8.03
C ARG A 60 1.83 13.46 9.06
N LEU A 61 1.03 12.49 8.59
CA LEU A 61 0.10 11.69 9.38
C LEU A 61 0.38 10.19 9.12
N PRO A 62 1.48 9.65 9.68
CA PRO A 62 1.94 8.29 9.36
C PRO A 62 0.95 7.19 9.75
N LEU A 63 0.11 7.41 10.78
CA LEU A 63 -0.98 6.49 11.11
C LEU A 63 -2.07 6.48 10.04
N VAL A 64 -2.55 7.66 9.63
CA VAL A 64 -3.63 7.77 8.65
C VAL A 64 -3.17 7.27 7.29
N GLY A 65 -2.02 7.74 6.81
CA GLY A 65 -1.45 7.27 5.53
C GLY A 65 -1.13 5.77 5.57
N GLY A 66 -0.56 5.28 6.68
CA GLY A 66 -0.27 3.87 6.83
C GLY A 66 -1.53 3.00 6.82
N SER A 67 -2.58 3.41 7.52
CA SER A 67 -3.88 2.74 7.50
C SER A 67 -4.52 2.74 6.11
N LEU A 68 -4.44 3.85 5.38
CA LEU A 68 -4.93 3.92 3.99
C LEU A 68 -4.18 2.94 3.09
N LEU A 69 -2.85 2.83 3.19
CA LEU A 69 -2.09 1.87 2.38
C LEU A 69 -2.46 0.41 2.69
N VAL A 70 -2.69 0.08 3.97
CA VAL A 70 -3.15 -1.27 4.36
C VAL A 70 -4.52 -1.56 3.78
N VAL A 71 -5.48 -0.64 3.93
CA VAL A 71 -6.83 -0.80 3.37
C VAL A 71 -6.75 -0.93 1.85
N LEU A 72 -5.94 -0.11 1.18
CA LEU A 72 -5.79 -0.14 -0.27
C LEU A 72 -5.19 -1.47 -0.77
N GLY A 73 -4.21 -2.04 -0.05
CA GLY A 73 -3.68 -3.37 -0.33
C GLY A 73 -4.72 -4.48 -0.15
N ILE A 74 -5.52 -4.43 0.92
CA ILE A 74 -6.61 -5.40 1.15
C ILE A 74 -7.70 -5.26 0.09
N THR A 75 -8.14 -4.04 -0.22
CA THR A 75 -9.15 -3.78 -1.23
C THR A 75 -8.69 -4.26 -2.61
N SER A 76 -7.42 -4.06 -2.97
CA SER A 76 -6.85 -4.56 -4.23
C SER A 76 -6.98 -6.08 -4.33
N LEU A 77 -6.67 -6.79 -3.24
CA LEU A 77 -6.79 -8.25 -3.17
C LEU A 77 -8.25 -8.71 -3.28
N ILE A 78 -9.16 -8.05 -2.57
CA ILE A 78 -10.59 -8.40 -2.60
C ILE A 78 -11.17 -8.20 -4.00
N LEU A 79 -10.85 -7.07 -4.65
CA LEU A 79 -11.28 -6.80 -6.01
C LEU A 79 -10.78 -7.90 -6.95
N ASP A 80 -9.49 -8.25 -6.89
CA ASP A 80 -8.95 -9.29 -7.74
C ASP A 80 -9.58 -10.67 -7.49
N ILE A 81 -9.83 -11.06 -6.23
CA ILE A 81 -10.54 -12.32 -5.93
C ILE A 81 -11.96 -12.30 -6.49
N TYR A 82 -12.72 -11.23 -6.24
CA TYR A 82 -14.13 -11.14 -6.64
C TYR A 82 -14.28 -11.14 -8.16
N PHE A 83 -13.31 -10.56 -8.87
CA PHE A 83 -13.33 -10.43 -10.31
C PHE A 83 -12.62 -11.60 -11.02
N SER A 84 -11.64 -12.26 -10.42
CA SER A 84 -10.97 -13.42 -11.02
C SER A 84 -11.86 -14.66 -11.05
N VAL A 85 -12.88 -14.76 -10.18
CA VAL A 85 -13.81 -15.90 -10.16
C VAL A 85 -14.88 -15.69 -11.23
N GLY A 86 -14.73 -16.36 -12.38
CA GLY A 86 -15.81 -16.52 -13.36
C GLY A 86 -15.52 -16.06 -14.79
N TYR A 87 -14.28 -15.70 -15.16
CA TYR A 87 -13.98 -15.25 -16.52
C TYR A 87 -13.36 -16.33 -17.43
N PRO A 88 -14.03 -16.74 -18.52
CA PRO A 88 -13.46 -17.66 -19.50
C PRO A 88 -12.34 -16.95 -20.28
N GLY A 89 -11.13 -17.50 -20.24
CA GLY A 89 -9.92 -16.95 -20.88
C GLY A 89 -8.87 -16.40 -19.90
N GLN A 90 -9.23 -16.22 -18.63
CA GLN A 90 -8.25 -15.91 -17.59
C GLN A 90 -7.61 -17.22 -17.11
N ILE A 91 -6.28 -17.35 -17.21
CA ILE A 91 -5.55 -18.44 -16.54
C ILE A 91 -5.76 -18.24 -15.04
N ALA A 92 -6.67 -19.02 -14.45
CA ALA A 92 -7.02 -18.95 -13.04
C ALA A 92 -5.75 -18.91 -12.17
N GLY A 93 -5.62 -17.87 -11.34
CA GLY A 93 -4.54 -17.74 -10.37
C GLY A 93 -3.31 -16.92 -10.80
N ARG A 94 -3.09 -16.60 -12.08
CA ARG A 94 -1.94 -15.74 -12.47
C ARG A 94 -2.12 -14.27 -12.04
N GLY A 95 -3.33 -13.72 -12.14
CA GLY A 95 -3.64 -12.38 -11.64
C GLY A 95 -3.50 -12.29 -10.12
N LEU A 96 -4.01 -13.29 -9.41
CA LEU A 96 -4.00 -13.37 -7.95
C LEU A 96 -2.59 -13.41 -7.37
N GLY A 97 -1.69 -14.21 -7.96
CA GLY A 97 -0.29 -14.21 -7.57
C GLY A 97 0.37 -12.85 -7.75
N TYR A 98 0.09 -12.16 -8.86
CA TYR A 98 0.62 -10.82 -9.10
C TYR A 98 0.10 -9.82 -8.07
N THR A 99 -1.21 -9.77 -7.85
CA THR A 99 -1.85 -8.86 -6.90
C THR A 99 -1.32 -9.06 -5.50
N VAL A 100 -1.21 -10.31 -5.02
CA VAL A 100 -0.67 -10.60 -3.69
C VAL A 100 0.77 -10.13 -3.55
N VAL A 101 1.65 -10.56 -4.46
CA VAL A 101 3.10 -10.38 -4.33
C VAL A 101 3.54 -8.95 -4.62
N PHE A 102 2.97 -8.32 -5.64
CA PHE A 102 3.45 -7.04 -6.14
C PHE A 102 2.60 -5.84 -5.71
N ILE A 103 1.34 -6.03 -5.33
CA ILE A 103 0.44 -4.93 -4.96
C ILE A 103 0.12 -4.99 -3.46
N SER A 104 -0.61 -6.01 -3.03
CA SER A 104 -1.19 -6.08 -1.69
C SER A 104 -0.14 -6.21 -0.60
N LEU A 105 0.84 -7.10 -0.75
CA LEU A 105 1.91 -7.26 0.24
C LEU A 105 2.78 -6.01 0.37
N PRO A 106 3.33 -5.40 -0.72
CA PRO A 106 4.15 -4.19 -0.60
C PRO A 106 3.38 -3.01 0.01
N LEU A 107 2.12 -2.81 -0.37
CA LEU A 107 1.27 -1.74 0.19
C LEU A 107 0.94 -1.98 1.66
N ALA A 108 0.52 -3.20 2.03
CA ALA A 108 0.21 -3.54 3.41
C ALA A 108 1.46 -3.50 4.30
N ALA A 109 2.60 -4.00 3.83
CA ALA A 109 3.86 -3.93 4.54
C ALA A 109 4.33 -2.48 4.72
N SER A 110 4.23 -1.65 3.68
CA SER A 110 4.50 -0.21 3.75
C SER A 110 3.65 0.46 4.82
N GLY A 111 2.33 0.23 4.79
CA GLY A 111 1.41 0.83 5.75
C GLY A 111 1.65 0.36 7.18
N ALA A 112 1.89 -0.95 7.38
CA ALA A 112 2.23 -1.52 8.67
C ALA A 112 3.52 -0.94 9.26
N LEU A 113 4.58 -0.81 8.45
CA LEU A 113 5.85 -0.20 8.86
C LEU A 113 5.65 1.25 9.34
N TYR A 114 4.84 2.03 8.63
CA TYR A 114 4.54 3.41 9.01
C TYR A 114 3.71 3.51 10.30
N ILE A 115 2.73 2.60 10.49
CA ILE A 115 1.95 2.52 11.73
C ILE A 115 2.86 2.17 12.92
N LEU A 116 3.72 1.15 12.77
CA LEU A 116 4.66 0.73 13.80
C LEU A 116 5.65 1.85 14.15
N TRP A 117 6.19 2.53 13.13
CA TRP A 117 7.08 3.68 13.33
C TRP A 117 6.37 4.82 14.07
N ALA A 118 5.14 5.15 13.70
CA ALA A 118 4.35 6.19 14.37
C ALA A 118 4.08 5.85 15.84
N ARG A 119 3.73 4.60 16.14
CA ARG A 119 3.53 4.12 17.52
C ARG A 119 4.82 4.20 18.33
N LYS A 120 5.95 3.78 17.76
CA LYS A 120 7.26 3.85 18.42
C LYS A 120 7.67 5.31 18.70
N ARG A 121 7.46 6.20 17.73
CA ARG A 121 7.74 7.64 17.88
C ARG A 121 6.91 8.26 19.01
N ARG A 122 5.60 8.00 19.07
CA ARG A 122 4.71 8.50 20.13
C ARG A 122 5.14 8.04 21.53
N LYS A 123 5.50 6.75 21.69
CA LYS A 123 5.98 6.20 22.98
C LYS A 123 7.27 6.86 23.48
N LEU A 124 8.16 7.29 22.58
CA LEU A 124 9.39 7.97 22.95
C LEU A 124 9.12 9.40 23.43
N THR A 125 8.22 10.13 22.76
CA THR A 125 7.82 11.48 23.19
C THR A 125 6.97 11.49 24.46
N GLY A 126 6.18 10.44 24.73
CA GLY A 126 5.32 10.36 25.92
C GLY A 126 6.00 9.89 27.21
N ARG A 127 7.28 9.50 27.17
CA ARG A 127 8.05 9.06 28.35
C ARG A 127 9.00 10.14 28.90
N GLY A 128 8.97 11.35 28.34
CA GLY A 128 9.81 12.48 28.74
C GLY A 128 9.04 13.67 29.31
N GLY A 129 7.83 13.44 29.82
CA GLY A 129 7.00 14.44 30.51
C GLY A 129 6.75 14.04 31.94
#